data_AF-A0A3D4HIG7-F1
#
_entry.id   AF-A0A3D4HIG7-F1
#
_cell.length_a   1.000
_cell.length_b   1.000
_cell.length_c   1.000
_cell.angle_alpha   90.00
_cell.angle_beta   90.00
_cell.angle_gamma   90.00
#
_symmetry.space_group_name_H-M   'P 1'
#
loop_
_entity.id
_entity.type
_entity.pdbx_description
1 polymer ?
#
loop_
_entity_poly.entity_id
_entity_poly.type
_entity_poly.pdbx_seq_one_letter_code
_entity_poly.pdbx_strand_id
1 'polypeptide(L)'
;MSEDDLSALEGNLARQEEALLRNDAFAFHEEDRKFHDYFMKTYGNAMITDFITNLRDRIEGINVNMLKQPGNMELFWSEHRRILEALRRKDGEGATKEMDEHLKGGKERLLRG
;
A
#
# COMPACT_ATOMS: atom_id res chain seq x y z
N MET A 1 -3.02 3.43 17.22
CA MET A 1 -4.03 3.58 16.16
C MET A 1 -5.41 3.66 16.79
N SER A 2 -6.20 4.67 16.41
CA SER A 2 -7.56 4.95 16.86
C SER A 2 -8.62 4.22 16.01
N GLU A 3 -9.90 4.36 16.34
CA GLU A 3 -10.99 3.89 15.46
C GLU A 3 -11.12 4.76 14.19
N ASP A 4 -10.90 6.06 14.31
CA ASP A 4 -10.93 6.99 13.16
C ASP A 4 -9.82 6.64 12.15
N ASP A 5 -8.66 6.25 12.66
CA ASP A 5 -7.51 5.76 11.90
C ASP A 5 -7.87 4.50 11.09
N LEU A 6 -8.52 3.53 11.74
CA LEU A 6 -8.97 2.29 11.11
C LEU A 6 -10.02 2.58 10.03
N SER A 7 -10.99 3.44 10.32
CA SER A 7 -12.01 3.86 9.36
C SER A 7 -11.39 4.56 8.13
N ALA A 8 -10.37 5.39 8.32
CA ALA A 8 -9.67 6.04 7.21
C ALA A 8 -8.96 5.03 6.30
N LEU A 9 -8.29 4.03 6.88
CA LEU A 9 -7.63 2.94 6.14
C LEU A 9 -8.66 2.05 5.41
N GLU A 10 -9.80 1.76 6.03
CA GLU A 10 -10.90 1.02 5.40
C GLU A 10 -11.44 1.76 4.16
N GLY A 11 -11.69 3.06 4.30
CA GLY A 11 -12.12 3.89 3.17
C GLY A 11 -11.08 3.94 2.04
N ASN A 12 -9.79 3.91 2.38
CA ASN A 12 -8.72 3.82 1.38
C ASN A 12 -8.71 2.46 0.66
N LEU A 13 -8.86 1.34 1.38
CA LEU A 13 -8.96 0.01 0.76
C LEU A 13 -10.19 -0.14 -0.13
N ALA A 14 -11.31 0.47 0.23
CA ALA A 14 -12.50 0.50 -0.63
C ALA A 14 -12.22 1.25 -1.95
N ARG A 15 -11.51 2.38 -1.91
CA ARG A 15 -11.11 3.10 -3.14
C ARG A 15 -10.09 2.35 -3.98
N GLN A 16 -9.19 1.58 -3.36
CA GLN A 16 -8.31 0.66 -4.09
C GLN A 16 -9.11 -0.45 -4.78
N GLU A 17 -10.12 -1.01 -4.11
CA GLU A 17 -11.02 -2.03 -4.69
C GLU A 17 -11.79 -1.45 -5.88
N GLU A 18 -12.35 -0.24 -5.76
CA GLU A 18 -13.01 0.44 -6.86
C GLU A 18 -12.08 0.65 -8.06
N ALA A 19 -10.83 1.06 -7.82
CA ALA A 19 -9.83 1.21 -8.88
C ALA A 19 -9.48 -0.13 -9.54
N LEU A 20 -9.31 -1.19 -8.73
CA LEU A 20 -9.09 -2.57 -9.20
C LEU A 20 -10.25 -3.04 -10.09
N LEU A 21 -11.50 -2.86 -9.65
CA LEU A 21 -12.69 -3.27 -10.41
C LEU A 21 -12.85 -2.53 -11.73
N ARG A 22 -12.34 -1.29 -11.82
CA ARG A 22 -12.27 -0.51 -13.07
C ARG A 22 -11.03 -0.78 -13.91
N ASN A 23 -10.13 -1.64 -13.43
CA ASN A 23 -8.81 -1.89 -14.02
C ASN A 23 -7.99 -0.60 -14.23
N ASP A 24 -8.10 0.33 -13.28
CA ASP A 24 -7.44 1.63 -13.31
C ASP A 24 -6.18 1.64 -12.43
N ALA A 25 -5.05 1.28 -13.04
CA ALA A 25 -3.77 1.18 -12.35
C ALA A 25 -3.25 2.52 -11.82
N PHE A 26 -3.62 3.65 -12.42
CA PHE A 26 -3.21 4.96 -11.93
C PHE A 26 -3.99 5.30 -10.64
N ALA A 27 -5.31 5.18 -10.67
CA ALA A 27 -6.14 5.40 -9.48
C ALA A 27 -5.76 4.43 -8.35
N PHE A 28 -5.45 3.17 -8.68
CA PHE A 28 -4.97 2.20 -7.70
C PHE A 28 -3.66 2.66 -7.07
N HIS A 29 -2.69 3.12 -7.89
CA HIS A 29 -1.41 3.59 -7.40
C HIS A 29 -1.54 4.81 -6.48
N GLU A 30 -2.42 5.76 -6.80
CA GLU A 30 -2.66 6.92 -5.93
C GLU A 30 -3.19 6.51 -4.55
N GLU A 31 -4.13 5.57 -4.50
CA GLU A 31 -4.66 5.08 -3.23
C GLU A 31 -3.67 4.15 -2.50
N ASP A 32 -2.87 3.36 -3.21
CA ASP A 32 -1.73 2.62 -2.67
C ASP A 32 -0.72 3.54 -1.98
N ARG A 33 -0.36 4.67 -2.61
CA ARG A 33 0.52 5.67 -1.99
C ARG A 33 -0.09 6.23 -0.70
N LYS A 34 -1.37 6.59 -0.72
CA LYS A 34 -2.08 7.11 0.46
C LYS A 34 -2.12 6.10 1.61
N PHE A 35 -2.26 4.80 1.30
CA PHE A 35 -2.20 3.73 2.29
C PHE A 35 -0.86 3.74 3.02
N HIS A 36 0.24 3.79 2.27
CA HIS A 36 1.58 3.80 2.87
C HIS A 36 1.92 5.10 3.60
N ASP A 37 1.52 6.23 3.02
CA ASP A 37 1.76 7.55 3.61
C ASP A 37 1.08 7.70 4.97
N TYR A 38 -0.03 7.00 5.19
CA TYR A 38 -0.69 6.92 6.48
C TYR A 38 0.27 6.43 7.59
N PHE A 39 0.95 5.30 7.36
CA PHE A 39 1.89 4.74 8.33
C PHE A 39 3.13 5.62 8.50
N MET A 40 3.66 6.16 7.40
CA MET A 40 4.83 7.03 7.40
C MET A 40 4.57 8.32 8.19
N LYS A 41 3.38 8.93 8.05
CA LYS A 41 3.01 10.13 8.81
C LYS A 41 2.72 9.83 10.28
N THR A 42 2.18 8.65 10.59
CA THR A 42 1.78 8.29 11.96
C THR A 42 2.97 7.81 12.80
N TYR A 43 3.87 7.03 12.20
CA TYR A 43 4.94 6.32 12.92
C TYR A 43 6.34 6.56 12.37
N GLY A 44 6.46 7.22 11.22
CA GLY A 44 7.74 7.46 10.55
C GLY A 44 8.50 8.66 11.10
N ASN A 45 9.79 8.70 10.79
CA ASN A 45 10.62 9.88 10.98
C ASN A 45 10.41 10.85 9.80
N ALA A 46 10.30 12.15 10.06
CA ALA A 46 10.08 13.18 9.02
C ALA A 46 11.14 13.11 7.89
N MET A 47 12.42 12.96 8.24
CA MET A 47 13.51 12.84 7.25
C MET A 47 13.35 11.60 6.36
N ILE A 48 12.96 10.45 6.94
CA ILE A 48 12.76 9.20 6.20
C ILE A 48 11.52 9.31 5.30
N THR A 49 10.48 9.97 5.78
CA THR A 49 9.24 10.24 5.02
C THR A 49 9.54 11.06 3.78
N ASP A 50 10.24 12.18 3.92
CA ASP A 50 10.60 13.04 2.79
C ASP A 50 11.46 12.31 1.76
N PHE A 51 12.41 11.48 2.21
CA PHE A 51 13.24 10.68 1.31
C PHE A 51 12.43 9.66 0.51
N ILE A 52 11.52 8.91 1.17
CA ILE A 52 10.69 7.91 0.50
C ILE A 52 9.70 8.56 -0.47
N THR A 53 9.10 9.70 -0.11
CA THR A 53 8.20 10.43 -1.00
C THR A 53 8.91 10.84 -2.30
N ASN A 54 10.10 11.44 -2.19
CA ASN A 54 10.90 11.83 -3.36
C ASN A 54 11.31 10.62 -4.22
N LEU A 55 11.62 9.48 -3.59
CA LEU A 55 11.94 8.26 -4.33
C LEU A 55 10.73 7.75 -5.12
N ARG A 56 9.55 7.70 -4.48
CA ARG A 56 8.31 7.23 -5.10
C ARG A 56 7.94 8.03 -6.34
N ASP A 57 8.09 9.35 -6.31
CA ASP A 57 7.82 10.22 -7.45
C ASP A 57 8.73 9.91 -8.66
N ARG A 58 9.98 9.52 -8.41
CA ARG A 58 10.91 9.15 -9.49
C ARG A 58 10.61 7.80 -10.13
N ILE A 59 9.94 6.90 -9.41
CA ILE A 59 9.64 5.53 -9.88
C ILE A 59 8.15 5.31 -10.18
N GLU A 60 7.33 6.35 -10.15
CA GLU A 60 5.88 6.27 -10.32
C GLU A 60 5.48 5.52 -11.60
N GLY A 61 6.07 5.89 -12.75
CA GLY A 61 5.80 5.23 -14.02
C GLY A 61 6.13 3.73 -14.01
N ILE A 62 7.19 3.33 -13.28
CA ILE A 62 7.58 1.92 -13.10
C ILE A 62 6.53 1.19 -12.26
N ASN A 63 6.09 1.80 -11.15
CA ASN A 63 5.06 1.23 -10.28
C ASN A 63 3.74 1.03 -11.02
N VAL A 64 3.29 2.03 -11.78
CA VAL A 64 2.06 1.92 -12.57
C VAL A 64 2.17 0.82 -13.63
N ASN A 65 3.31 0.69 -14.32
CA ASN A 65 3.52 -0.38 -15.29
C ASN A 65 3.54 -1.76 -14.65
N MET A 66 4.10 -1.88 -13.45
CA MET A 66 4.09 -3.11 -12.66
C MET A 66 2.66 -3.48 -12.24
N LEU A 67 1.84 -2.51 -11.81
CA LEU A 67 0.44 -2.74 -11.44
C LEU A 67 -0.43 -3.18 -12.63
N LYS A 68 -0.11 -2.75 -13.85
CA LYS A 68 -0.82 -3.18 -15.08
C LYS A 68 -0.60 -4.66 -15.42
N GLN A 69 0.39 -5.33 -14.83
CA GLN A 69 0.58 -6.76 -15.08
C GLN A 69 -0.59 -7.55 -14.49
N PRO A 70 -1.11 -8.56 -15.22
CA PRO A 70 -2.28 -9.32 -14.79
C PRO A 70 -2.16 -9.86 -13.36
N GLY A 71 -3.17 -9.60 -12.54
CA GLY A 71 -3.26 -10.09 -11.16
C GLY A 71 -2.48 -9.28 -10.11
N ASN A 72 -1.61 -8.35 -10.51
CA ASN A 72 -0.82 -7.60 -9.52
C ASN A 72 -1.67 -6.69 -8.64
N MET A 73 -2.60 -5.90 -9.20
CA MET A 73 -3.49 -5.05 -8.40
C MET A 73 -4.32 -5.86 -7.38
N GLU A 74 -4.89 -6.99 -7.80
CA GLU A 74 -5.65 -7.88 -6.91
C GLU A 74 -4.78 -8.43 -5.77
N LEU A 75 -3.55 -8.81 -6.10
CA LEU A 75 -2.59 -9.32 -5.12
C LEU A 75 -2.21 -8.25 -4.09
N PHE A 76 -1.84 -7.04 -4.50
CA PHE A 76 -1.51 -5.94 -3.58
C PHE A 76 -2.70 -5.54 -2.72
N TRP A 77 -3.89 -5.45 -3.31
CA TRP A 77 -5.10 -5.20 -2.54
C TRP A 77 -5.34 -6.27 -1.47
N SER A 78 -5.14 -7.55 -1.82
CA SER A 78 -5.26 -8.65 -0.87
C SER A 78 -4.20 -8.58 0.26
N GLU A 79 -2.99 -8.12 -0.05
CA GLU A 79 -1.90 -7.89 0.92
C GLU A 79 -2.28 -6.76 1.88
N HIS A 80 -2.77 -5.61 1.37
CA HIS A 80 -3.26 -4.51 2.21
C HIS A 80 -4.41 -4.91 3.13
N ARG A 81 -5.32 -5.75 2.63
CA ARG A 81 -6.44 -6.28 3.43
C ARG A 81 -5.95 -7.08 4.63
N ARG A 82 -4.93 -7.93 4.46
CA ARG A 82 -4.35 -8.71 5.57
C ARG A 82 -3.66 -7.82 6.61
N ILE A 83 -2.96 -6.77 6.16
CA ILE A 83 -2.37 -5.76 7.03
C ILE A 83 -3.47 -5.10 7.89
N LEU A 84 -4.54 -4.62 7.26
CA LEU A 84 -5.65 -3.98 7.96
C LEU A 84 -6.37 -4.93 8.94
N GLU A 85 -6.54 -6.20 8.57
CA GLU A 85 -7.12 -7.21 9.46
C GLU A 85 -6.27 -7.44 10.71
N ALA A 86 -4.94 -7.52 10.58
CA ALA A 86 -4.05 -7.63 11.73
C ALA A 86 -4.14 -6.40 12.63
N LEU A 87 -4.17 -5.21 12.03
CA LEU A 87 -4.35 -3.96 12.76
C LEU A 87 -5.67 -3.90 13.53
N ARG A 88 -6.79 -4.32 12.93
CA ARG A 88 -8.11 -4.41 13.60
C ARG A 88 -8.09 -5.35 14.81
N ARG A 89 -7.36 -6.46 14.71
CA ARG A 89 -7.17 -7.40 15.84
C ARG A 89 -6.20 -6.88 16.91
N LYS A 90 -5.65 -5.67 16.75
CA LYS A 90 -4.59 -5.10 17.59
C LYS A 90 -3.34 -5.99 17.63
N ASP A 91 -3.11 -6.74 16.56
CA ASP A 91 -2.00 -7.65 16.36
C ASP A 91 -0.85 -6.91 15.66
N GLY A 92 -0.05 -6.19 16.45
CA GLY A 92 1.04 -5.35 15.93
C GLY A 92 2.16 -6.17 15.27
N GLU A 93 2.46 -7.35 15.80
CA GLU A 93 3.45 -8.26 15.21
C GLU A 93 2.96 -8.80 13.87
N GLY A 94 1.70 -9.26 13.81
CA GLY A 94 1.08 -9.69 12.57
C GLY A 94 1.04 -8.59 11.50
N ALA A 95 0.66 -7.36 11.88
CA ALA A 95 0.63 -6.24 10.94
C ALA A 95 2.03 -5.91 10.39
N THR A 96 3.06 -5.97 11.25
CA THR A 96 4.46 -5.75 10.86
C THR A 96 4.93 -6.84 9.89
N LYS A 97 4.60 -8.10 10.18
CA LYS A 97 4.95 -9.24 9.33
C LYS A 97 4.32 -9.12 7.95
N GLU A 98 3.01 -8.87 7.88
CA GLU A 98 2.29 -8.73 6.61
C GLU A 98 2.84 -7.55 5.77
N MET A 99 3.20 -6.43 6.40
CA MET A 99 3.83 -5.30 5.73
C MET A 99 5.22 -5.65 5.19
N ASP A 100 6.05 -6.36 5.96
CA ASP A 100 7.37 -6.81 5.50
C ASP A 100 7.27 -7.75 4.30
N GLU A 101 6.35 -8.72 4.34
CA GLU A 101 6.07 -9.62 3.22
C GLU A 101 5.57 -8.86 1.98
N HIS A 102 4.66 -7.91 2.15
CA HIS A 102 4.15 -7.03 1.10
C HIS A 102 5.28 -6.24 0.42
N LEU A 103 6.14 -5.57 1.19
CA LEU A 103 7.24 -4.75 0.65
C LEU A 103 8.29 -5.62 -0.08
N LYS A 104 8.62 -6.79 0.47
CA LYS A 104 9.52 -7.77 -0.18
C LYS A 104 8.93 -8.28 -1.49
N GLY A 105 7.66 -8.68 -1.49
CA GLY A 105 6.95 -9.11 -2.68
C GLY A 105 6.88 -8.02 -3.75
N GLY A 106 6.59 -6.77 -3.34
CA GLY A 106 6.58 -5.60 -4.22
C GLY A 106 7.94 -5.37 -4.90
N LYS A 107 9.03 -5.44 -4.12
CA LYS A 107 10.40 -5.36 -4.66
C LYS A 107 10.67 -6.45 -5.69
N GLU A 108 10.33 -7.70 -5.41
CA GLU A 108 10.55 -8.80 -6.34
C GLU A 108 9.80 -8.62 -7.66
N ARG A 109 8.55 -8.14 -7.60
CA ARG A 109 7.72 -7.88 -8.79
C ARG A 109 8.27 -6.74 -9.62
N LEU A 110 8.75 -5.68 -8.96
CA LEU A 110 9.39 -4.54 -9.63
C LEU A 110 10.69 -4.95 -10.35
N LEU A 111 11.44 -5.92 -9.82
CA LEU A 111 12.67 -6.42 -10.46
C LEU A 111 12.43 -7.43 -11.60
N ARG A 112 11.21 -7.98 -11.70
CA ARG A 112 10.85 -8.97 -12.73
C ARG A 112 10.11 -8.35 -13.93
N GLY A 113 9.63 -7.11 -13.81
CA GLY A 113 9.04 -6.34 -14.90
C GLY A 113 10.08 -5.66 -15.77
#